data_AF-W1YMZ4-F1
#
_entry.id   AF-W1YMZ4-F1
#
_cell.length_a   1.000
_cell.length_b   1.000
_cell.length_c   1.000
_cell.angle_alpha   90.00
_cell.angle_beta   90.00
_cell.angle_gamma   90.00
#
_symmetry.space_group_name_H-M   'P 1'
#
loop_
_entity.id
_entity.type
_entity.pdbx_description
1 polymer ?
#
loop_
_entity_poly.entity_id
_entity_poly.type
_entity_poly.pdbx_seq_one_letter_code
_entity_poly.pdbx_strand_id
1 'polypeptide(L)'
;ANHTLIDAQAVGFNRDITYLMPFKQPVGLMAGARVFPEEKAHDILIGESWLGRVVNGLGEALDGKGRLNGNDLLPPLPPSVNPLT
;
A
#
# COMPACT_ATOMS: atom_id res chain seq x y z
N ALA A 1 -17.58 18.51 1.79
CA ALA A 1 -17.11 17.51 2.75
C ALA A 1 -15.72 17.07 2.31
N ASN A 2 -14.74 17.01 3.19
CA ASN A 2 -13.42 16.49 2.83
C ASN A 2 -13.58 15.02 2.46
N HIS A 3 -13.47 14.69 1.17
CA HIS A 3 -13.58 13.31 0.71
C HIS A 3 -12.26 12.60 1.02
N THR A 4 -12.22 11.86 2.13
CA THR A 4 -11.10 10.99 2.46
C THR A 4 -11.21 9.71 1.63
N LEU A 5 -10.19 9.46 0.80
CA LEU A 5 -10.06 8.19 0.10
C LEU A 5 -9.46 7.14 1.04
N ILE A 6 -9.87 5.89 0.87
CA ILE A 6 -9.35 4.74 1.62
C ILE A 6 -8.86 3.72 0.62
N ASP A 7 -7.58 3.41 0.69
CA ASP A 7 -6.95 2.40 -0.15
C ASP A 7 -7.41 1.01 0.28
N ALA A 8 -7.66 0.15 -0.71
CA ALA A 8 -8.13 -1.21 -0.48
C ALA A 8 -7.63 -2.16 -1.58
N GLN A 9 -7.42 -3.41 -1.21
CA GLN A 9 -7.04 -4.47 -2.14
C GLN A 9 -8.24 -5.33 -2.51
N ALA A 10 -8.36 -5.68 -3.80
CA ALA A 10 -9.28 -6.73 -4.21
C ALA A 10 -8.78 -8.10 -3.72
N VAL A 11 -9.56 -8.75 -2.87
CA VAL A 11 -9.20 -10.04 -2.26
C VAL A 11 -10.01 -11.21 -2.82
N GLY A 12 -11.04 -10.94 -3.62
CA GLY A 12 -11.82 -11.99 -4.23
C GLY A 12 -12.94 -11.47 -5.13
N PHE A 13 -13.49 -12.39 -5.92
CA PHE A 13 -14.56 -12.12 -6.87
C PHE A 13 -15.62 -13.21 -6.75
N ASN A 14 -16.89 -12.84 -6.81
CA ASN A 14 -18.01 -13.76 -6.94
C ASN A 14 -19.01 -13.21 -7.94
N ARG A 15 -18.98 -13.72 -9.17
CA ARG A 15 -19.77 -13.21 -10.31
C ARG A 15 -19.54 -11.70 -10.44
N ASP A 16 -20.58 -10.91 -10.17
CA ASP A 16 -20.58 -9.46 -10.32
C ASP A 16 -20.18 -8.70 -9.04
N ILE A 17 -19.73 -9.41 -8.01
CA ILE A 17 -19.31 -8.84 -6.72
C ILE A 17 -17.79 -8.94 -6.58
N THR A 18 -17.14 -7.81 -6.29
CA THR A 18 -15.73 -7.75 -5.88
C THR A 18 -15.65 -7.50 -4.38
N TYR A 19 -14.89 -8.34 -3.68
CA TYR A 19 -14.59 -8.15 -2.26
C TYR A 19 -13.30 -7.34 -2.11
N LEU A 20 -13.39 -6.28 -1.32
CA LEU A 20 -12.27 -5.39 -1.03
C LEU A 20 -11.87 -5.52 0.44
N MET A 21 -10.57 -5.51 0.71
CA MET A 21 -9.99 -5.41 2.04
C MET A 21 -9.32 -4.04 2.18
N PRO A 22 -9.89 -3.11 2.99
CA PRO A 22 -9.24 -1.84 3.29
C PRO A 22 -7.91 -2.04 4.01
N PHE A 23 -6.90 -1.23 3.66
CA PHE A 23 -5.61 -1.26 4.36
C PHE A 23 -5.63 -0.51 5.70
N LYS A 24 -6.57 0.43 5.86
CA LYS A 24 -6.78 1.22 7.08
C LYS A 24 -8.21 1.02 7.57
N GLN A 25 -8.46 1.40 8.83
CA GLN A 25 -9.79 1.29 9.40
C GLN A 25 -10.81 2.05 8.54
N PRO A 26 -11.91 1.40 8.10
CA PRO A 26 -12.86 1.98 7.13
C PRO A 26 -13.82 2.99 7.78
N VAL A 27 -13.27 3.98 8.49
CA VAL A 27 -14.06 5.00 9.18
C VAL A 27 -14.71 5.93 8.15
N GLY A 28 -16.04 6.09 8.25
CA GLY A 28 -16.79 7.00 7.38
C GLY A 28 -17.24 6.41 6.03
N LEU A 29 -17.00 5.12 5.78
CA LEU A 29 -17.61 4.44 4.63
C LEU A 29 -19.11 4.23 4.85
N MET A 30 -19.89 4.42 3.79
CA MET A 30 -21.34 4.21 3.77
C MET A 30 -21.74 3.51 2.49
N ALA A 31 -22.93 2.90 2.47
CA ALA A 31 -23.51 2.37 1.24
C ALA A 31 -23.63 3.47 0.18
N GLY A 32 -23.26 3.15 -1.06
CA GLY A 32 -23.20 4.12 -2.17
C GLY A 32 -21.87 4.88 -2.28
N ALA A 33 -20.89 4.61 -1.40
CA ALA A 33 -19.52 5.09 -1.59
C ALA A 33 -18.98 4.60 -2.95
N ARG A 34 -18.27 5.49 -3.65
CA ARG A 34 -17.69 5.18 -4.97
C ARG A 34 -16.37 4.45 -4.81
N VAL A 35 -16.17 3.43 -5.64
CA VAL A 35 -14.91 2.71 -5.77
C VAL A 35 -14.28 3.13 -7.08
N PHE A 36 -12.99 3.44 -7.03
CA PHE A 36 -12.19 3.79 -8.21
C PHE A 36 -11.08 2.73 -8.34
N PRO A 37 -10.92 2.09 -9.51
CA PRO A 37 -9.75 1.24 -9.73
C PRO A 37 -8.49 2.09 -9.72
N GLU A 38 -7.47 1.64 -9.00
CA GLU A 38 -6.16 2.30 -8.96
C GLU A 38 -5.30 1.78 -10.12
N GLU A 39 -4.80 2.67 -10.97
CA GLU A 39 -4.03 2.29 -12.17
C GLU A 39 -2.56 1.96 -11.87
N LYS A 40 -2.05 2.37 -10.71
CA LYS A 40 -0.64 2.18 -10.34
C LYS A 40 -0.54 1.42 -9.02
N ALA A 41 0.33 0.42 -8.98
CA ALA A 41 0.78 -0.12 -7.72
C ALA A 41 1.46 0.99 -6.90
N HIS A 42 1.35 0.90 -5.58
CA HIS A 42 2.08 1.81 -4.70
C HIS A 42 3.59 1.62 -4.88
N ASP A 43 4.21 2.55 -5.62
CA ASP A 43 5.64 2.61 -5.81
C ASP A 43 6.30 3.08 -4.50
N ILE A 44 6.83 2.15 -3.73
CA ILE A 44 7.57 2.45 -2.50
C ILE A 44 9.02 2.75 -2.88
N LEU A 45 9.48 3.96 -2.58
CA LEU A 45 10.88 4.34 -2.75
C LEU A 45 11.66 4.05 -1.47
N ILE A 46 12.65 3.16 -1.57
CA ILE A 46 13.54 2.76 -0.49
C ILE A 46 14.94 3.34 -0.69
N GLY A 47 15.74 3.31 0.38
CA GLY A 47 17.13 3.74 0.37
C GLY A 47 17.71 3.72 1.78
N GLU A 48 18.99 4.08 1.93
CA GLU A 48 19.69 4.03 3.23
C GLU A 48 19.01 4.84 4.34
N SER A 49 18.21 5.86 3.99
CA SER A 49 17.47 6.67 4.97
C SER A 49 16.44 5.88 5.79
N TRP A 50 16.09 4.67 5.35
CA TRP A 50 15.20 3.75 6.07
C TRP A 50 15.92 2.98 7.18
N LEU A 51 17.26 2.92 7.18
CA LEU A 51 18.01 2.13 8.14
C LEU A 51 17.80 2.65 9.57
N GLY A 52 17.38 1.76 10.48
CA GLY A 52 17.06 2.11 11.86
C GLY A 52 15.74 2.87 12.06
N ARG A 53 14.90 2.96 11.01
CA ARG A 53 13.53 3.47 11.11
C ARG A 53 12.56 2.34 11.46
N VAL A 54 11.42 2.70 12.04
CA VAL A 54 10.27 1.79 12.20
C VAL A 54 9.21 2.15 11.17
N VAL A 55 8.82 1.18 10.35
CA VAL A 55 7.94 1.37 9.19
C VAL A 55 6.84 0.30 9.17
N ASN A 56 5.65 0.66 8.67
CA ASN A 56 4.52 -0.27 8.54
C ASN A 56 4.53 -1.03 7.20
N GLY A 57 3.56 -1.92 7.00
CA GLY A 57 3.43 -2.71 5.77
C GLY A 57 3.05 -1.93 4.50
N LEU A 58 2.72 -0.64 4.62
CA LEU A 58 2.44 0.27 3.50
C LEU A 58 3.65 1.18 3.18
N GLY A 59 4.77 1.02 3.89
CA GLY A 59 5.94 1.88 3.72
C GLY A 59 5.80 3.26 4.38
N GLU A 60 4.93 3.42 5.38
CA GLU A 60 4.79 4.65 6.15
C GLU A 60 5.61 4.57 7.46
N ALA A 61 6.20 5.69 7.88
CA ALA A 61 6.97 5.76 9.13
C ALA A 61 6.06 5.73 10.37
N LEU A 62 6.45 4.94 11.38
CA LEU A 62 5.78 4.82 12.67
C LEU A 62 6.59 5.38 13.85
N ASP A 63 7.80 5.85 13.60
CA ASP A 63 8.74 6.28 14.66
C ASP A 63 8.73 7.78 14.97
N GLY A 64 7.84 8.56 14.33
CA GLY A 64 7.74 10.01 14.55
C GLY A 64 8.92 10.83 14.01
N LYS A 65 9.88 10.25 13.30
CA LYS A 65 11.08 10.93 12.77
C LYS A 65 10.87 11.62 11.41
N GLY A 66 9.62 11.83 11.01
CA GLY A 66 9.25 12.45 9.73
C GLY A 66 9.19 11.47 8.55
N ARG A 67 9.07 12.00 7.33
CA ARG A 67 8.86 11.24 6.09
C ARG A 67 10.09 10.39 5.72
N LEU A 68 9.84 9.23 5.10
CA LEU A 68 10.88 8.37 4.54
C LEU A 68 11.24 8.86 3.14
N ASN A 69 12.53 8.77 2.80
CA ASN A 69 13.04 9.11 1.47
C ASN A 69 13.75 7.89 0.86
N GLY A 70 13.82 7.85 -0.46
CA GLY A 70 14.44 6.76 -1.19
C GLY A 70 14.60 7.13 -2.65
N ASN A 71 15.56 6.47 -3.29
CA ASN A 71 15.82 6.63 -4.72
C ASN A 71 15.59 5.32 -5.49
N ASP A 72 15.51 4.20 -4.76
CA ASP A 72 15.36 2.87 -5.34
C ASP A 72 13.91 2.42 -5.25
N LEU A 73 13.34 1.97 -6.35
CA LEU A 73 12.00 1.39 -6.35
C LEU A 73 12.03 0.00 -5.71
N LEU A 74 11.20 -0.22 -4.70
CA LEU A 74 10.98 -1.55 -4.13
C LEU A 74 10.06 -2.35 -5.06
N PRO A 75 10.54 -3.42 -5.70
CA PRO A 75 9.67 -4.27 -6.51
C PRO A 75 8.63 -4.96 -5.62
N PRO A 76 7.38 -5.10 -6.09
CA PRO A 76 6.29 -5.71 -5.32
C PRO A 76 6.50 -7.21 -5.07
N LEU A 77 7.30 -7.86 -5.92
CA LEU A 77 7.72 -9.24 -5.77
C LEU A 77 9.25 -9.27 -5.77
N PRO A 78 9.88 -10.03 -4.86
CA PRO A 78 11.33 -10.20 -4.88
C PRO A 78 11.75 -10.85 -6.20
N PRO A 79 12.90 -10.46 -6.78
CA PRO A 79 13.42 -11.12 -7.96
C PRO A 79 13.73 -12.58 -7.66
N SER A 80 13.56 -13.45 -8.65
CA SER A 80 14.00 -14.84 -8.54
C SER A 80 15.52 -14.87 -8.40
N VAL A 81 16.02 -15.49 -7.32
CA VAL A 81 17.46 -15.72 -7.11
C VAL A 81 17.80 -17.13 -7.57
N ASN A 82 18.80 -17.26 -8.43
CA ASN A 82 19.32 -18.57 -8.79
C ASN A 82 20.15 -19.10 -7.61
N PRO A 83 19.84 -20.29 -7.05
CA PRO A 83 20.50 -20.80 -5.85
C PRO A 83 21.99 -21.17 -6.04
N LEU A 84 22.51 -21.22 -7.28
CA LEU A 84 23.87 -21.64 -7.60
C LEU A 84 24.75 -20.54 -8.22
N THR A 85 24.30 -19.29 -8.20
CA THR A 85 25.08 -18.12 -8.66
C THR A 85 24.99 -16.99 -7.64
#